data_AF-A0A0W0Z6T9-F1
#
_entry.id   AF-A0A0W0Z6T9-F1
#
_cell.length_a   1.000
_cell.length_b   1.000
_cell.length_c   1.000
_cell.angle_alpha   90.00
_cell.angle_beta   90.00
_cell.angle_gamma   90.00
#
_symmetry.space_group_name_H-M   'P 1'
#
loop_
_entity.id
_entity.type
_entity.pdbx_description
1 polymer ?
#
loop_
_entity_poly.entity_id
_entity_poly.type
_entity_poly.pdbx_seq_one_letter_code
_entity_poly.pdbx_strand_id
1 'polypeptide(L)'
;MKTVLITGISRGIGLAAARKFLAEGWQVIGTSTSGKTPVTHPCLKIFPLDLSDSLSIQTLASQLPPLDLLINNAAILLESGADVKVDMGLLKKTFAVNVFGTIELTEHCIDKLHKNARIINISSGWGTFSSNNSAGQPQYKMSKACLNMYTVLLAARLPDMCVSGLDPGWVKTDMGTEKAPTHPEQVASEIYNLACTSKKSGYLWSRGHIRDW
;
A
#
# COMPACT_ATOMS: atom_id res chain seq x y z
N MET A 1 4.28 4.69 22.35
CA MET A 1 3.66 3.67 21.48
C MET A 1 3.81 4.16 20.04
N LYS A 2 4.21 3.29 19.11
CA LYS A 2 4.37 3.68 17.71
C LYS A 2 3.02 3.73 16.98
N THR A 3 2.88 4.64 16.01
CA THR A 3 1.66 4.86 15.25
C THR A 3 1.86 4.54 13.77
N VAL A 4 0.96 3.72 13.22
CA VAL A 4 0.93 3.37 11.80
C VAL A 4 -0.38 3.82 11.16
N LEU A 5 -0.30 4.47 10.00
CA LEU A 5 -1.43 4.64 9.08
C LEU A 5 -1.43 3.52 8.04
N ILE A 6 -2.54 2.78 7.92
CA ILE A 6 -2.73 1.73 6.90
C ILE A 6 -3.96 2.05 6.06
N THR A 7 -3.78 2.25 4.76
CA THR A 7 -4.91 2.47 3.86
C THR A 7 -5.59 1.16 3.48
N GLY A 8 -6.91 1.08 3.55
CA GLY A 8 -7.69 -0.08 3.09
C GLY A 8 -7.59 -1.32 3.99
N ILE A 9 -8.15 -1.24 5.21
CA ILE A 9 -8.13 -2.32 6.20
C ILE A 9 -9.48 -3.05 6.35
N SER A 10 -10.38 -2.94 5.38
CA SER A 10 -11.67 -3.63 5.43
C SER A 10 -11.56 -5.14 5.17
N ARG A 11 -10.52 -5.59 4.43
CA ARG A 11 -10.28 -6.98 4.02
C ARG A 11 -8.84 -7.20 3.56
N GLY A 12 -8.50 -8.46 3.24
CA GLY A 12 -7.25 -8.84 2.58
C GLY A 12 -5.96 -8.46 3.34
N ILE A 13 -4.94 -8.05 2.60
CA ILE A 13 -3.60 -7.73 3.13
C ILE A 13 -3.66 -6.63 4.18
N GLY A 14 -4.38 -5.53 3.92
CA GLY A 14 -4.49 -4.41 4.86
C GLY A 14 -5.14 -4.80 6.18
N LEU A 15 -6.18 -5.65 6.15
CA LEU A 15 -6.81 -6.19 7.36
C LEU A 15 -5.84 -7.07 8.16
N ALA A 16 -5.12 -7.98 7.48
CA ALA A 16 -4.13 -8.85 8.11
C ALA A 16 -2.97 -8.03 8.71
N ALA A 17 -2.50 -7.00 8.01
CA ALA A 17 -1.49 -6.07 8.49
C ALA A 17 -2.00 -5.33 9.75
N ALA A 18 -3.21 -4.77 9.73
CA ALA A 18 -3.79 -4.11 10.89
C ALA A 18 -3.83 -5.04 12.12
N ARG A 19 -4.30 -6.28 11.96
CA ARG A 19 -4.29 -7.28 13.05
C ARG A 19 -2.87 -7.53 13.57
N LYS A 20 -1.90 -7.68 12.68
CA LYS A 20 -0.49 -7.90 13.05
C LYS A 20 0.07 -6.73 13.85
N PHE A 21 -0.08 -5.50 13.37
CA PHE A 21 0.44 -4.32 14.08
C PHE A 21 -0.25 -4.11 15.44
N LEU A 22 -1.57 -4.33 15.54
CA LEU A 22 -2.29 -4.27 16.82
C LEU A 22 -1.78 -5.31 17.82
N ALA A 23 -1.58 -6.56 17.37
CA ALA A 23 -1.04 -7.64 18.22
C ALA A 23 0.39 -7.35 18.71
N GLU A 24 1.15 -6.54 17.96
CA GLU A 24 2.51 -6.11 18.30
C GLU A 24 2.54 -4.79 19.10
N GLY A 25 1.39 -4.33 19.59
CA GLY A 25 1.28 -3.17 20.48
C GLY A 25 1.39 -1.81 19.79
N TRP A 26 1.15 -1.72 18.48
CA TRP A 26 1.08 -0.44 17.77
C TRP A 26 -0.30 0.20 17.89
N GLN A 27 -0.33 1.53 17.84
CA GLN A 27 -1.53 2.28 17.49
C GLN A 27 -1.74 2.16 15.98
N VAL A 28 -2.88 1.63 15.56
CA VAL A 28 -3.26 1.57 14.15
C VAL A 28 -4.31 2.63 13.85
N ILE A 29 -4.00 3.48 12.87
CA ILE A 29 -4.97 4.30 12.17
C ILE A 29 -5.24 3.59 10.86
N GLY A 30 -6.41 2.98 10.74
CA GLY A 30 -6.85 2.30 9.54
C GLY A 30 -7.80 3.16 8.72
N THR A 31 -7.88 2.88 7.42
CA THR A 31 -8.93 3.47 6.58
C THR A 31 -9.67 2.43 5.76
N SER A 32 -10.90 2.76 5.36
CA SER A 32 -11.64 2.06 4.31
C SER A 32 -12.63 3.02 3.67
N THR A 33 -13.15 2.72 2.48
CA THR A 33 -14.12 3.61 1.81
C THR A 33 -15.38 3.83 2.65
N SER A 34 -15.80 2.84 3.43
CA SER A 34 -16.98 2.93 4.31
C SER A 34 -16.68 3.39 5.73
N GLY A 35 -15.40 3.60 6.10
CA GLY A 35 -14.99 3.85 7.48
C GLY A 35 -15.27 2.69 8.43
N LYS A 36 -15.44 1.46 7.92
CA LYS A 36 -15.70 0.25 8.69
C LYS A 36 -14.62 -0.82 8.48
N THR A 37 -14.42 -1.66 9.49
CA THR A 37 -13.50 -2.80 9.47
C THR A 37 -14.04 -3.90 10.39
N PRO A 38 -13.78 -5.20 10.12
CA PRO A 38 -14.23 -6.30 10.99
C PRO A 38 -13.38 -6.47 12.26
N VAL A 39 -12.40 -5.59 12.52
CA VAL A 39 -11.57 -5.62 13.73
C VAL A 39 -12.04 -4.55 14.70
N THR A 40 -12.16 -4.92 15.97
CA THR A 40 -12.31 -3.97 17.08
C THR A 40 -11.12 -4.15 18.00
N HIS A 41 -10.45 -3.05 18.34
CA HIS A 41 -9.32 -3.05 19.27
C HIS A 41 -9.19 -1.66 19.91
N PRO A 42 -8.82 -1.53 21.20
CA PRO A 42 -8.66 -0.22 21.85
C PRO A 42 -7.64 0.71 21.16
N CYS A 43 -6.57 0.13 20.62
CA CYS A 43 -5.53 0.83 19.86
C CYS A 43 -5.83 0.99 18.36
N LEU A 44 -7.07 0.80 17.93
CA LEU A 44 -7.49 0.99 16.53
C LEU A 44 -8.41 2.21 16.41
N LYS A 45 -8.08 3.10 15.47
CA LYS A 45 -8.99 4.13 14.96
C LYS A 45 -9.25 3.87 13.48
N ILE A 46 -10.50 3.89 13.05
CA ILE A 46 -10.91 3.69 11.65
C ILE A 46 -11.50 4.99 11.10
N PHE A 47 -11.08 5.37 9.90
CA PHE A 47 -11.61 6.55 9.20
C PHE A 47 -12.13 6.18 7.79
N PRO A 48 -13.17 6.88 7.30
CA PRO A 48 -13.51 6.81 5.88
C PRO A 48 -12.40 7.43 5.03
N LEU A 49 -12.05 6.78 3.92
CA LEU A 49 -11.14 7.33 2.92
C LEU A 49 -11.49 6.79 1.53
N ASP A 50 -11.78 7.69 0.61
CA ASP A 50 -11.77 7.42 -0.83
C ASP A 50 -10.56 8.08 -1.46
N LEU A 51 -9.61 7.27 -1.95
CA LEU A 51 -8.40 7.77 -2.60
C LEU A 51 -8.67 8.42 -3.96
N SER A 52 -9.86 8.26 -4.54
CA SER A 52 -10.22 8.98 -5.77
C SER A 52 -10.77 10.39 -5.52
N ASP A 53 -10.91 10.79 -4.25
CA ASP A 53 -11.47 12.08 -3.84
C ASP A 53 -10.46 12.88 -2.97
N SER A 54 -9.92 13.95 -3.55
CA SER A 54 -8.99 14.86 -2.88
C SER A 54 -9.56 15.49 -1.60
N LEU A 55 -10.87 15.75 -1.52
CA LEU A 55 -11.47 16.28 -0.30
C LEU A 55 -11.48 15.23 0.82
N SER A 56 -11.75 13.97 0.49
CA SER A 56 -11.64 12.84 1.41
C SER A 56 -10.22 12.71 1.97
N ILE A 57 -9.21 12.82 1.10
CA ILE A 57 -7.79 12.76 1.47
C ILE A 57 -7.41 13.92 2.41
N GLN A 58 -7.74 15.15 2.04
CA GLN A 58 -7.42 16.35 2.84
C GLN A 58 -8.11 16.30 4.21
N THR A 59 -9.37 15.86 4.24
CA THR A 59 -10.14 15.69 5.48
C THR A 59 -9.46 14.72 6.42
N LEU A 60 -9.05 13.55 5.94
CA LEU A 60 -8.29 12.59 6.76
C LEU A 60 -6.96 13.18 7.21
N ALA A 61 -6.18 13.72 6.28
CA ALA A 61 -4.84 14.24 6.55
C ALA A 61 -4.85 15.29 7.67
N SER A 62 -5.83 16.21 7.66
CA SER A 62 -5.96 17.24 8.69
C SER A 62 -6.09 16.67 10.12
N GLN A 63 -6.63 15.45 10.26
CA GLN A 63 -6.89 14.79 11.54
C GLN A 63 -5.76 13.85 11.99
N LEU A 64 -4.79 13.56 11.11
CA LEU A 64 -3.73 12.61 11.41
C LEU A 64 -2.76 13.17 12.46
N PRO A 65 -2.46 12.41 13.53
CA PRO A 65 -1.37 12.72 14.43
C PRO A 65 -0.02 12.43 13.75
N PRO A 66 1.11 12.72 14.41
CA PRO A 66 2.40 12.24 13.97
C PRO A 66 2.45 10.72 13.77
N LEU A 67 3.18 10.27 12.75
CA LEU A 67 3.23 8.87 12.30
C LEU A 67 4.66 8.33 12.33
N ASP A 68 4.82 7.08 12.76
CA ASP A 68 6.08 6.33 12.63
C ASP A 68 6.14 5.54 11.31
N LEU A 69 4.97 5.21 10.75
CA LEU A 69 4.84 4.36 9.57
C LEU A 69 3.60 4.72 8.74
N LEU A 70 3.78 4.84 7.44
CA LEU A 70 2.71 4.89 6.44
C LEU A 70 2.74 3.62 5.59
N ILE A 71 1.61 2.90 5.49
CA ILE A 71 1.42 1.76 4.61
C ILE A 71 0.35 2.13 3.57
N ASN A 72 0.79 2.38 2.36
CA ASN A 72 -0.07 2.57 1.19
C ASN A 72 -0.48 1.19 0.64
N ASN A 73 -1.54 0.63 1.21
CA ASN A 73 -2.07 -0.70 0.85
C ASN A 73 -3.28 -0.64 -0.09
N ALA A 74 -4.17 0.35 0.07
CA ALA A 74 -5.39 0.44 -0.73
C ALA A 74 -5.06 0.55 -2.23
N ALA A 75 -5.66 -0.33 -3.03
CA ALA A 75 -5.51 -0.37 -4.47
C ALA A 75 -6.72 -1.08 -5.10
N ILE A 76 -6.94 -0.83 -6.38
CA ILE A 76 -7.94 -1.52 -7.21
C ILE A 76 -7.27 -2.21 -8.40
N LEU A 77 -7.89 -3.31 -8.82
CA LEU A 77 -7.65 -4.00 -10.08
C LEU A 77 -9.05 -4.23 -10.67
N LEU A 78 -9.36 -3.55 -11.76
CA LEU A 78 -10.71 -3.53 -12.36
C LEU A 78 -10.84 -4.42 -13.60
N GLU A 79 -9.71 -4.88 -14.14
CA GLU A 79 -9.61 -5.66 -15.36
C GLU A 79 -9.77 -7.15 -15.09
N SER A 80 -10.27 -7.90 -16.06
CA SER A 80 -10.19 -9.36 -16.05
C SER A 80 -8.77 -9.82 -16.36
N GLY A 81 -8.42 -11.05 -15.97
CA GLY A 81 -7.07 -11.58 -16.21
C GLY A 81 -6.67 -11.76 -17.68
N ALA A 82 -7.65 -11.77 -18.59
CA ALA A 82 -7.43 -11.92 -20.02
C ALA A 82 -7.44 -10.58 -20.79
N ASP A 83 -7.75 -9.46 -20.12
CA ASP A 83 -7.90 -8.17 -20.78
C ASP A 83 -6.52 -7.64 -21.19
N VAL A 84 -6.29 -7.51 -22.50
CA VAL A 84 -5.03 -6.99 -23.07
C VAL A 84 -5.16 -5.59 -23.66
N LYS A 85 -6.39 -5.12 -23.87
CA LYS A 85 -6.65 -3.79 -24.45
C LYS A 85 -6.71 -2.75 -23.33
N VAL A 86 -6.07 -1.61 -23.57
CA VAL A 86 -6.19 -0.45 -22.68
C VAL A 86 -7.58 0.16 -22.82
N ASP A 87 -8.37 0.10 -21.77
CA ASP A 87 -9.61 0.85 -21.62
C ASP A 87 -9.33 2.16 -20.89
N MET A 88 -9.54 3.30 -21.55
CA MET A 88 -9.21 4.61 -20.99
C MET A 88 -10.07 4.98 -19.77
N GLY A 89 -11.29 4.46 -19.65
CA GLY A 89 -12.14 4.69 -18.48
C GLY A 89 -11.64 3.91 -17.27
N LEU A 90 -11.32 2.63 -17.44
CA LEU A 90 -10.72 1.80 -16.40
C LEU A 90 -9.31 2.28 -16.03
N LEU A 91 -8.53 2.76 -17.00
CA LEU A 91 -7.21 3.32 -16.77
C LEU A 91 -7.28 4.53 -15.84
N LYS A 92 -8.15 5.50 -16.16
CA LYS A 92 -8.35 6.71 -15.35
C LYS A 92 -8.79 6.35 -13.92
N LYS A 93 -9.74 5.42 -13.76
CA LYS A 93 -10.19 4.97 -12.43
C LYS A 93 -9.07 4.29 -11.63
N THR A 94 -8.31 3.42 -12.29
CA THR A 94 -7.17 2.71 -11.67
C THR A 94 -6.10 3.70 -11.23
N PHE A 95 -5.75 4.67 -12.07
CA PHE A 95 -4.77 5.70 -11.75
C PHE A 95 -5.26 6.67 -10.67
N ALA A 96 -6.54 7.03 -10.66
CA ALA A 96 -7.12 7.88 -9.61
C ALA A 96 -6.86 7.31 -8.22
N VAL A 97 -7.02 5.99 -8.03
CA VAL A 97 -6.80 5.33 -6.73
C VAL A 97 -5.34 4.94 -6.52
N ASN A 98 -4.77 4.13 -7.43
CA ASN A 98 -3.47 3.47 -7.22
C ASN A 98 -2.29 4.43 -7.35
N VAL A 99 -2.49 5.57 -8.02
CA VAL A 99 -1.41 6.53 -8.32
C VAL A 99 -1.73 7.88 -7.71
N PHE A 100 -2.70 8.63 -8.25
CA PHE A 100 -2.95 10.01 -7.86
C PHE A 100 -3.34 10.14 -6.39
N GLY A 101 -4.34 9.38 -5.94
CA GLY A 101 -4.76 9.38 -4.54
C GLY A 101 -3.68 8.90 -3.57
N THR A 102 -2.97 7.85 -3.95
CA THR A 102 -1.86 7.32 -3.14
C THR A 102 -0.74 8.34 -2.98
N ILE A 103 -0.36 9.03 -4.06
CA ILE A 103 0.63 10.10 -4.03
C ILE A 103 0.11 11.28 -3.21
N GLU A 104 -1.10 11.78 -3.48
CA GLU A 104 -1.69 12.93 -2.79
C GLU A 104 -1.76 12.70 -1.28
N LEU A 105 -2.26 11.53 -0.84
CA LEU A 105 -2.27 11.18 0.59
C LEU A 105 -0.85 11.14 1.16
N THR A 106 0.10 10.53 0.43
CA THR A 106 1.49 10.42 0.90
C THR A 106 2.09 11.80 1.09
N GLU A 107 1.96 12.70 0.11
CA GLU A 107 2.46 14.08 0.21
C GLU A 107 1.87 14.82 1.41
N HIS A 108 0.56 14.69 1.65
CA HIS A 108 -0.09 15.26 2.84
C HIS A 108 0.36 14.65 4.18
N CYS A 109 0.91 13.43 4.16
CA CYS A 109 1.42 12.77 5.36
C CYS A 109 2.88 13.09 5.66
N ILE A 110 3.67 13.61 4.70
CA ILE A 110 5.13 13.77 4.87
C ILE A 110 5.47 14.66 6.06
N ASP A 111 4.81 15.79 6.22
CA ASP A 111 5.07 16.72 7.33
C ASP A 111 4.61 16.18 8.70
N LYS A 112 3.90 15.05 8.71
CA LYS A 112 3.45 14.34 9.92
C LYS A 112 4.30 13.12 10.24
N LEU A 113 5.20 12.72 9.35
CA LEU A 113 6.09 11.60 9.60
C LEU A 113 7.21 12.02 10.56
N HIS A 114 7.44 11.21 11.59
CA HIS A 114 8.58 11.40 12.48
C HIS A 114 9.92 11.30 11.72
N LYS A 115 10.98 11.85 12.31
CA LYS A 115 12.34 11.59 11.83
C LYS A 115 12.62 10.08 11.86
N ASN A 116 13.17 9.53 10.78
CA ASN A 116 13.37 8.08 10.58
C ASN A 116 12.08 7.25 10.46
N ALA A 117 10.94 7.88 10.19
CA ALA A 117 9.72 7.17 9.85
C ALA A 117 9.89 6.37 8.56
N ARG A 118 8.91 5.51 8.29
CA ARG A 118 8.93 4.59 7.17
C ARG A 118 7.70 4.73 6.30
N ILE A 119 7.87 4.49 5.01
CA ILE A 119 6.79 4.45 4.03
C ILE A 119 6.88 3.12 3.29
N ILE A 120 5.81 2.34 3.30
CA ILE A 120 5.71 1.07 2.58
C ILE A 120 4.59 1.21 1.54
N ASN A 121 4.96 1.13 0.28
CA ASN A 121 4.04 1.10 -0.85
C ASN A 121 3.78 -0.36 -1.23
N ILE A 122 2.55 -0.86 -1.03
CA ILE A 122 2.17 -2.19 -1.52
C ILE A 122 2.03 -2.11 -3.03
N SER A 123 3.08 -2.50 -3.72
CA SER A 123 3.17 -2.50 -5.18
C SER A 123 2.85 -3.90 -5.72
N SER A 124 3.56 -4.34 -6.76
CA SER A 124 3.44 -5.67 -7.34
C SER A 124 4.65 -5.96 -8.23
N GLY A 125 5.03 -7.23 -8.35
CA GLY A 125 5.97 -7.70 -9.37
C GLY A 125 5.48 -7.41 -10.78
N TRP A 126 4.17 -7.30 -10.99
CA TRP A 126 3.58 -6.88 -12.26
C TRP A 126 3.82 -5.41 -12.62
N GLY A 127 4.26 -4.59 -11.67
CA GLY A 127 4.75 -3.24 -11.95
C GLY A 127 6.20 -3.20 -12.42
N THR A 128 6.86 -4.35 -12.54
CA THR A 128 8.28 -4.40 -12.95
C THR A 128 8.42 -4.60 -14.45
N PHE A 129 9.51 -4.09 -15.01
CA PHE A 129 9.85 -4.28 -16.42
C PHE A 129 10.47 -5.66 -16.68
N SER A 130 11.17 -6.19 -15.68
CA SER A 130 11.90 -7.45 -15.76
C SER A 130 11.03 -8.71 -15.63
N SER A 131 9.80 -8.62 -15.10
CA SER A 131 8.95 -9.80 -14.84
C SER A 131 7.51 -9.70 -15.36
N ASN A 132 7.34 -9.11 -16.55
CA ASN A 132 6.04 -8.94 -17.19
C ASN A 132 5.80 -9.94 -18.34
N ASN A 133 5.50 -11.19 -18.00
CA ASN A 133 5.37 -12.31 -18.95
C ASN A 133 4.00 -12.41 -19.64
N SER A 134 3.11 -11.42 -19.46
CA SER A 134 1.80 -11.39 -20.12
C SER A 134 1.40 -9.97 -20.51
N ALA A 135 0.55 -9.84 -21.53
CA ALA A 135 -0.06 -8.55 -21.90
C ALA A 135 -1.32 -8.21 -21.07
N GLY A 136 -1.78 -9.12 -20.20
CA GLY A 136 -3.01 -8.98 -19.43
C GLY A 136 -2.92 -7.91 -18.33
N GLN A 137 -4.07 -7.35 -17.95
CA GLN A 137 -4.21 -6.28 -16.94
C GLN A 137 -3.30 -5.05 -17.14
N PRO A 138 -3.25 -4.47 -18.35
CA PRO A 138 -2.38 -3.34 -18.64
C PRO A 138 -2.58 -2.13 -17.72
N GLN A 139 -3.81 -1.81 -17.30
CA GLN A 139 -4.11 -0.63 -16.48
C GLN A 139 -3.46 -0.79 -15.10
N TYR A 140 -3.65 -1.96 -14.48
CA TYR A 140 -3.06 -2.29 -13.18
C TYR A 140 -1.54 -2.28 -13.24
N LYS A 141 -0.95 -2.95 -14.24
CA LYS A 141 0.50 -3.02 -14.45
C LYS A 141 1.13 -1.64 -14.57
N MET A 142 0.57 -0.79 -15.44
CA MET A 142 1.05 0.60 -15.58
C MET A 142 0.94 1.38 -14.27
N SER A 143 -0.15 1.21 -13.51
CA SER A 143 -0.31 1.88 -12.22
C SER A 143 0.75 1.46 -11.20
N LYS A 144 1.12 0.17 -11.16
CA LYS A 144 2.15 -0.35 -10.25
C LYS A 144 3.57 0.00 -10.70
N ALA A 145 3.82 0.10 -12.02
CA ALA A 145 5.06 0.64 -12.54
C ALA A 145 5.25 2.13 -12.15
N CYS A 146 4.18 2.92 -12.19
CA CYS A 146 4.21 4.30 -11.72
C CYS A 146 4.49 4.38 -10.21
N LEU A 147 3.83 3.54 -9.40
CA LEU A 147 4.08 3.47 -7.95
C LEU A 147 5.51 3.02 -7.61
N ASN A 148 6.09 2.13 -8.42
CA ASN A 148 7.50 1.73 -8.31
C ASN A 148 8.44 2.93 -8.52
N MET A 149 8.24 3.69 -9.61
CA MET A 149 9.01 4.91 -9.85
C MET A 149 8.82 5.94 -8.73
N TYR A 150 7.59 6.13 -8.25
CA TYR A 150 7.32 7.03 -7.12
C TYR A 150 8.09 6.61 -5.86
N THR A 151 8.19 5.31 -5.58
CA THR A 151 8.98 4.78 -4.46
C THR A 151 10.46 5.16 -4.57
N VAL A 152 11.05 5.04 -5.76
CA VAL A 152 12.46 5.42 -6.01
C VAL A 152 12.67 6.91 -5.81
N LEU A 153 11.80 7.74 -6.41
CA LEU A 153 11.89 9.20 -6.31
C LEU A 153 11.71 9.68 -4.86
N LEU A 154 10.74 9.10 -4.13
CA LEU A 154 10.45 9.46 -2.76
C LEU A 154 11.60 9.07 -1.82
N ALA A 155 12.22 7.90 -2.04
CA ALA A 155 13.42 7.48 -1.30
C ALA A 155 14.59 8.44 -1.49
N ALA A 156 14.82 8.93 -2.72
CA ALA A 156 15.85 9.92 -3.01
C ALA A 156 15.54 11.28 -2.38
N ARG A 157 14.26 11.69 -2.36
CA ARG A 157 13.80 12.95 -1.78
C ARG A 157 13.85 12.96 -0.25
N LEU A 158 13.64 11.80 0.40
CA LEU A 158 13.55 11.66 1.86
C LEU A 158 14.68 10.78 2.42
N PRO A 159 15.96 11.23 2.39
CA PRO A 159 17.10 10.41 2.78
C PRO A 159 17.12 10.04 4.28
N ASP A 160 16.45 10.82 5.13
CA ASP A 160 16.30 10.57 6.57
C ASP A 160 15.17 9.58 6.89
N MET A 161 14.46 9.06 5.89
CA MET A 161 13.38 8.09 6.03
C MET A 161 13.66 6.84 5.21
N CYS A 162 12.99 5.73 5.56
CA CYS A 162 13.04 4.51 4.74
C CYS A 162 11.77 4.38 3.93
N VAL A 163 11.90 4.42 2.60
CA VAL A 163 10.81 4.22 1.66
C VAL A 163 11.01 2.88 0.96
N SER A 164 9.98 2.05 0.88
CA SER A 164 10.09 0.71 0.30
C SER A 164 8.85 0.35 -0.51
N GLY A 165 9.07 -0.27 -1.65
CA GLY A 165 8.03 -0.98 -2.36
C GLY A 165 7.95 -2.41 -1.83
N LEU A 166 6.75 -2.99 -1.79
CA LEU A 166 6.57 -4.40 -1.50
C LEU A 166 5.79 -5.06 -2.63
N ASP A 167 6.36 -6.10 -3.23
CA ASP A 167 5.62 -7.06 -4.05
C ASP A 167 5.14 -8.21 -3.14
N PRO A 168 3.84 -8.26 -2.80
CA PRO A 168 3.29 -9.29 -1.92
C PRO A 168 3.16 -10.64 -2.63
N GLY A 169 3.46 -10.72 -3.93
CA GLY A 169 3.19 -11.89 -4.75
C GLY A 169 1.69 -12.11 -4.98
N TRP A 170 1.32 -13.35 -5.30
CA TRP A 170 -0.08 -13.72 -5.50
C TRP A 170 -0.72 -14.19 -4.19
N VAL A 171 -1.68 -13.41 -3.67
CA VAL A 171 -2.22 -13.54 -2.31
C VAL A 171 -3.72 -13.85 -2.31
N LYS A 172 -4.15 -14.79 -1.45
CA LYS A 172 -5.55 -15.20 -1.25
C LYS A 172 -6.37 -14.05 -0.67
N THR A 173 -6.92 -13.25 -1.58
CA THR A 173 -7.74 -12.07 -1.35
C THR A 173 -8.76 -12.01 -2.47
N ASP A 174 -9.77 -11.16 -2.38
CA ASP A 174 -10.72 -11.01 -3.49
C ASP A 174 -10.04 -10.60 -4.82
N MET A 175 -8.92 -9.85 -4.74
CA MET A 175 -8.11 -9.48 -5.92
C MET A 175 -7.28 -10.66 -6.45
N GLY A 176 -6.73 -11.50 -5.57
CA GLY A 176 -5.90 -12.63 -5.95
C GLY A 176 -6.66 -13.95 -6.12
N THR A 177 -7.93 -14.04 -5.73
CA THR A 177 -8.76 -15.26 -5.71
C THR A 177 -8.25 -16.36 -4.76
N GLU A 178 -9.10 -17.36 -4.51
CA GLU A 178 -8.78 -18.52 -3.66
C GLU A 178 -7.63 -19.40 -4.19
N LYS A 179 -7.31 -19.28 -5.48
CA LYS A 179 -6.23 -20.06 -6.12
C LYS A 179 -4.83 -19.57 -5.78
N ALA A 180 -4.71 -18.36 -5.22
CA ALA A 180 -3.42 -17.81 -4.86
C ALA A 180 -2.71 -18.68 -3.81
N PRO A 181 -1.37 -18.84 -3.86
CA PRO A 181 -0.65 -19.69 -2.93
C PRO A 181 -0.38 -19.02 -1.57
N THR A 182 -0.33 -17.68 -1.54
CA THR A 182 0.12 -16.92 -0.36
C THR A 182 -1.05 -16.47 0.48
N HIS A 183 -0.96 -16.60 1.81
CA HIS A 183 -1.98 -16.11 2.73
C HIS A 183 -1.72 -14.64 3.13
N PRO A 184 -2.76 -13.81 3.34
CA PRO A 184 -2.60 -12.43 3.79
C PRO A 184 -1.74 -12.26 5.05
N GLU A 185 -1.81 -13.19 5.99
CA GLU A 185 -1.05 -13.18 7.26
C GLU A 185 0.46 -13.32 7.03
N GLN A 186 0.87 -14.05 5.98
CA GLN A 186 2.28 -14.17 5.60
C GLN A 186 2.79 -12.83 5.09
N VAL A 187 2.01 -12.14 4.25
CA VAL A 187 2.34 -10.81 3.76
C VAL A 187 2.33 -9.78 4.89
N ALA A 188 1.39 -9.86 5.83
CA ALA A 188 1.36 -9.01 7.01
C ALA A 188 2.63 -9.14 7.86
N SER A 189 3.15 -10.36 7.99
CA SER A 189 4.42 -10.62 8.68
C SER A 189 5.60 -10.03 7.92
N GLU A 190 5.60 -10.09 6.59
CA GLU A 190 6.62 -9.45 5.76
C GLU A 190 6.58 -7.91 5.89
N ILE A 191 5.39 -7.30 5.82
CA ILE A 191 5.20 -5.86 6.03
C ILE A 191 5.74 -5.45 7.41
N TYR A 192 5.42 -6.21 8.46
CA TYR A 192 5.90 -5.93 9.81
C TYR A 192 7.43 -6.03 9.90
N ASN A 193 8.02 -7.06 9.29
CA ASN A 193 9.48 -7.19 9.23
C ASN A 193 10.13 -6.01 8.48
N LEU A 194 9.54 -5.57 7.36
CA LEU A 194 9.98 -4.41 6.60
C LEU A 194 9.81 -3.10 7.39
N ALA A 195 8.84 -3.02 8.29
CA ALA A 195 8.65 -1.88 9.19
C ALA A 195 9.64 -1.87 10.37
N CYS A 196 10.11 -3.02 10.84
CA CYS A 196 10.94 -3.11 12.05
C CYS A 196 12.43 -3.33 11.81
N THR A 197 12.85 -3.82 10.64
CA THR A 197 14.26 -4.14 10.36
C THR A 197 14.96 -3.05 9.54
N SER A 198 16.24 -2.75 9.79
CA SER A 198 16.98 -1.82 8.92
C SER A 198 17.11 -2.40 7.52
N LYS A 199 16.56 -1.71 6.52
CA LYS A 199 16.50 -2.16 5.12
C LYS A 199 16.90 -1.00 4.22
N LYS A 200 17.39 -1.33 3.02
CA LYS A 200 17.74 -0.33 2.01
C LYS A 200 16.47 0.40 1.53
N SER A 201 16.51 1.72 1.54
CA SER A 201 15.46 2.59 1.00
C SER A 201 15.49 2.58 -0.54
N GLY A 202 14.34 2.76 -1.18
CA GLY A 202 14.23 2.89 -2.65
C GLY A 202 14.33 1.57 -3.42
N TYR A 203 13.93 0.45 -2.81
CA TYR A 203 13.90 -0.88 -3.44
C TYR A 203 12.51 -1.52 -3.37
N LEU A 204 12.26 -2.44 -4.32
CA LEU A 204 11.13 -3.36 -4.29
C LEU A 204 11.54 -4.61 -3.50
N TRP A 205 10.84 -4.89 -2.42
CA TRP A 205 11.06 -6.08 -1.61
C TRP A 205 10.05 -7.17 -1.99
N SER A 206 10.45 -8.42 -1.90
CA SER A 206 9.56 -9.57 -2.00
C SER A 206 10.17 -10.77 -1.28
N ARG A 207 9.41 -11.36 -0.36
CA ARG A 207 9.83 -12.46 0.51
C ARG A 207 11.17 -12.19 1.21
N GLY A 208 11.38 -10.93 1.63
CA GLY A 208 12.61 -10.49 2.31
C GLY A 208 13.83 -10.23 1.42
N HIS A 209 13.72 -10.45 0.11
CA HIS A 209 14.77 -10.18 -0.88
C HIS A 209 14.44 -8.94 -1.72
N ILE A 210 15.47 -8.31 -2.30
CA ILE A 210 15.29 -7.24 -3.28
C ILE A 210 14.89 -7.88 -4.62
N ARG A 211 13.85 -7.35 -5.24
CA ARG A 211 13.43 -7.64 -6.61
C ARG A 211 13.88 -6.49 -7.50
N ASP A 212 14.30 -6.83 -8.72
CA ASP A 212 14.56 -5.84 -9.76
C ASP A 212 13.28 -5.08 -10.14
N TRP A 213 13.48 -3.83 -10.56
CA TRP A 213 12.40 -2.99 -11.07
C TRP A 213 11.90 -3.44 -12.45
#